data_AF-A0A829M9R1-F1
#
_entry.id   AF-A0A829M9R1-F1
#
_cell.length_a   1.000
_cell.length_b   1.000
_cell.length_c   1.000
_cell.angle_alpha   90.00
_cell.angle_beta   90.00
_cell.angle_gamma   90.00
#
_symmetry.space_group_name_H-M   'P 1'
#
loop_
_entity.id
_entity.type
_entity.pdbx_description
1 polymer ?
#
loop_
_entity_poly.entity_id
_entity_poly.type
_entity_poly.pdbx_seq_one_letter_code
_entity_poly.pdbx_strand_id
1 'polypeptide(L)'
;MDRFRETALRRRALVPYEFPWTVPVVMYGSTLLIVGCAVAQRGFTRPWVLSLAAGLALAPILIFIIAGRKLNTFWTVACGLSAVALFLTWPPNVVDAAPFLLMFTVGEVGAMASVRVGLAATSSCAALLVVAEQLHHLGIFSLYMMFFVLCGWMMGHILQLQQRLILQERAQQAASRNKLPPMNAAASHVKSMT
;
A
#
# COMPACT_ATOMS: atom_id res chain seq x y z
N MET A 1 23.36 0.59 20.61
CA MET A 1 22.22 1.28 19.97
C MET A 1 22.47 1.54 18.48
N ASP A 2 23.71 1.43 17.98
CA ASP A 2 24.07 1.76 16.59
C ASP A 2 23.61 0.73 15.55
N ARG A 3 23.64 -0.57 15.87
CA ARG A 3 23.18 -1.62 14.95
C ARG A 3 21.72 -1.44 14.54
N PHE A 4 20.81 -1.15 15.47
CA PHE A 4 19.39 -0.92 15.14
C PHE A 4 19.21 0.29 14.22
N ARG A 5 20.02 1.33 14.43
CA ARG A 5 20.01 2.56 13.64
C ARG A 5 20.53 2.29 12.23
N GLU A 6 21.60 1.53 12.08
CA GLU A 6 22.15 1.08 10.80
C GLU A 6 21.19 0.18 10.03
N THR A 7 20.55 -0.79 10.71
CA THR A 7 19.53 -1.64 10.07
C THR A 7 18.33 -0.82 9.61
N ALA A 8 17.90 0.18 10.39
CA ALA A 8 16.82 1.09 10.01
C ALA A 8 17.19 1.97 8.80
N LEU A 9 18.43 2.48 8.76
CA LEU A 9 18.93 3.30 7.63
C LEU A 9 19.11 2.46 6.35
N ARG A 10 19.61 1.22 6.45
CA ARG A 10 19.74 0.31 5.30
C ARG A 10 18.39 -0.10 4.73
N ARG A 11 17.36 -0.19 5.57
CA ARG A 11 15.96 -0.43 5.15
C ARG A 11 15.31 0.81 4.55
N ARG A 12 15.67 2.00 5.01
CA ARG A 12 15.28 3.26 4.38
C ARG A 12 15.76 3.33 2.92
N ALA A 13 16.97 2.82 2.63
CA ALA A 13 17.48 2.78 1.26
C ALA A 13 16.70 1.83 0.32
N LEU A 14 15.97 0.86 0.85
CA LEU A 14 15.13 -0.08 0.10
C LEU A 14 13.72 0.47 -0.19
N VAL A 15 13.35 1.56 0.47
CA VAL A 15 12.05 2.22 0.31
C VAL A 15 12.32 3.48 -0.54
N PRO A 16 11.90 3.54 -1.81
CA PRO A 16 12.17 4.65 -2.74
C PRO A 16 11.36 5.92 -2.41
N TYR A 17 11.21 6.23 -1.13
CA TYR A 17 10.36 7.30 -0.65
C TYR A 17 11.11 8.17 0.36
N GLU A 18 11.11 9.47 0.11
CA GLU A 18 11.41 10.50 1.11
C GLU A 18 10.25 10.66 2.12
N PHE A 19 9.49 9.60 2.40
CA PHE A 19 8.40 9.69 3.38
C PHE A 19 8.97 9.72 4.80
N PRO A 20 8.41 10.57 5.69
CA PRO A 20 8.75 10.55 7.10
C PRO A 20 8.45 9.18 7.70
N TRP A 21 9.28 8.76 8.67
CA TRP A 21 9.15 7.48 9.40
C TRP A 21 7.79 7.34 10.10
N THR A 22 7.00 8.38 10.19
CA THR A 22 5.61 8.30 10.65
C THR A 22 4.77 7.33 9.82
N VAL A 23 4.96 7.27 8.48
CA VAL A 23 4.06 6.48 7.61
C VAL A 23 4.20 4.97 7.84
N PRO A 24 5.40 4.36 7.80
CA PRO A 24 5.52 2.93 8.06
C PRO A 24 5.23 2.56 9.52
N VAL A 25 5.49 3.46 10.50
CA VAL A 25 5.10 3.21 11.91
C VAL A 25 3.59 3.10 12.03
N VAL A 26 2.86 4.07 11.47
CA VAL A 26 1.39 4.06 11.51
C VAL A 26 0.86 2.85 10.75
N MET A 27 1.38 2.56 9.56
CA MET A 27 0.91 1.44 8.75
C MET A 27 1.10 0.10 9.47
N TYR A 28 2.32 -0.22 9.92
CA TYR A 28 2.60 -1.49 10.59
C TYR A 28 1.99 -1.56 11.99
N GLY A 29 1.97 -0.45 12.73
CA GLY A 29 1.33 -0.36 14.04
C GLY A 29 -0.18 -0.61 13.96
N SER A 30 -0.86 -0.01 12.98
CA SER A 30 -2.28 -0.25 12.74
C SER A 30 -2.55 -1.69 12.30
N THR A 31 -1.72 -2.28 11.42
CA THR A 31 -1.88 -3.70 11.05
C THR A 31 -1.76 -4.62 12.28
N LEU A 32 -0.76 -4.40 13.15
CA LEU A 32 -0.61 -5.17 14.38
C LEU A 32 -1.82 -5.04 15.31
N LEU A 33 -2.33 -3.81 15.48
CA LEU A 33 -3.51 -3.54 16.30
C LEU A 33 -4.73 -4.27 15.74
N ILE A 34 -4.98 -4.18 14.43
CA ILE A 34 -6.12 -4.84 13.78
C ILE A 34 -6.03 -6.36 13.93
N VAL A 35 -4.85 -6.96 13.68
CA VAL A 35 -4.64 -8.41 13.89
C VAL A 35 -4.89 -8.78 15.34
N GLY A 36 -4.38 -8.01 16.30
CA GLY A 36 -4.60 -8.22 17.73
C GLY A 36 -6.07 -8.18 18.12
N CYS A 37 -6.82 -7.19 17.65
CA CYS A 37 -8.27 -7.12 17.85
C CYS A 37 -9.00 -8.30 17.21
N ALA A 38 -8.67 -8.66 15.96
CA ALA A 38 -9.30 -9.78 15.26
C ALA A 38 -9.06 -11.12 15.98
N VAL A 39 -7.87 -11.31 16.54
CA VAL A 39 -7.51 -12.48 17.36
C VAL A 39 -8.28 -12.49 18.68
N ALA A 40 -8.31 -11.36 19.40
CA ALA A 40 -9.02 -11.24 20.67
C ALA A 40 -10.53 -11.52 20.52
N GLN A 41 -11.14 -11.03 19.45
CA GLN A 41 -12.56 -11.24 19.12
C GLN A 41 -12.92 -12.71 18.85
N ARG A 42 -11.95 -13.58 18.53
CA ARG A 42 -12.18 -14.99 18.18
C ARG A 42 -11.88 -15.97 19.33
N GLY A 43 -11.43 -15.46 20.48
CA GLY A 43 -11.37 -16.19 21.74
C GLY A 43 -10.52 -17.46 21.74
N PHE A 44 -9.52 -17.56 20.85
CA PHE A 44 -8.64 -18.75 20.70
C PHE A 44 -9.36 -20.08 20.49
N THR A 45 -10.61 -20.05 20.02
CA THR A 45 -11.45 -21.25 19.78
C THR A 45 -10.78 -22.27 18.86
N ARG A 46 -10.02 -21.80 17.87
CA ARG A 46 -9.20 -22.63 16.95
C ARG A 46 -7.80 -22.04 16.86
N PRO A 47 -6.90 -22.36 17.81
CA PRO A 47 -5.63 -21.65 17.95
C PRO A 47 -4.72 -21.85 16.73
N TRP A 48 -4.74 -23.03 16.10
CA TRP A 48 -3.90 -23.31 14.93
C TRP A 48 -4.29 -22.47 13.71
N VAL A 49 -5.59 -22.35 13.40
CA VAL A 49 -6.08 -21.56 12.27
C VAL A 49 -5.81 -20.08 12.53
N LEU A 50 -5.99 -19.67 13.78
CA LEU A 50 -5.79 -18.29 14.22
C LEU A 50 -4.31 -17.88 14.11
N SER A 51 -3.38 -18.74 14.53
CA SER A 51 -1.94 -18.51 14.34
C SER A 51 -1.58 -18.46 12.86
N LEU A 52 -2.20 -19.28 12.02
CA LEU A 52 -1.95 -19.29 10.58
C LEU A 52 -2.49 -18.02 9.90
N ALA A 53 -3.70 -17.56 10.26
CA ALA A 53 -4.29 -16.33 9.76
C ALA A 53 -3.50 -15.09 10.20
N ALA A 54 -3.11 -15.02 11.48
CA ALA A 54 -2.25 -13.96 11.99
C ALA A 54 -0.86 -14.00 11.34
N GLY A 55 -0.30 -15.20 11.13
CA GLY A 55 0.97 -15.40 10.43
C GLY A 55 0.92 -14.90 9.00
N LEU A 56 -0.15 -15.20 8.26
CA LEU A 56 -0.37 -14.70 6.90
C LEU A 56 -0.54 -13.17 6.87
N ALA A 57 -1.30 -12.59 7.81
CA ALA A 57 -1.47 -11.14 7.90
C ALA A 57 -0.14 -10.42 8.19
N LEU A 58 0.70 -11.01 9.04
CA LEU A 58 1.99 -10.45 9.44
C LEU A 58 3.15 -10.84 8.52
N ALA A 59 2.97 -11.82 7.62
CA ALA A 59 4.03 -12.32 6.75
C ALA A 59 4.75 -11.22 5.95
N PRO A 60 4.06 -10.24 5.34
CA PRO A 60 4.74 -9.15 4.62
C PRO A 60 5.62 -8.31 5.54
N ILE A 61 5.15 -8.03 6.76
CA ILE A 61 5.85 -7.25 7.77
C ILE A 61 7.05 -8.04 8.30
N LEU A 62 6.86 -9.32 8.63
CA LEU A 62 7.91 -10.19 9.13
C LEU A 62 9.01 -10.41 8.08
N ILE A 63 8.64 -10.57 6.81
CA ILE A 63 9.62 -10.73 5.72
C ILE A 63 10.40 -9.43 5.51
N PHE A 64 9.75 -8.27 5.60
CA PHE A 64 10.44 -6.99 5.59
C PHE A 64 11.36 -6.83 6.81
N ILE A 65 10.92 -7.25 7.99
CA ILE A 65 11.67 -7.11 9.25
C ILE A 65 12.81 -8.11 9.39
N ILE A 66 12.67 -9.34 8.90
CA ILE A 66 13.65 -10.42 9.09
C ILE A 66 14.59 -10.48 7.89
N ALA A 67 14.04 -10.53 6.67
CA ALA A 67 14.82 -10.71 5.46
C ALA A 67 15.28 -9.37 4.84
N GLY A 68 14.75 -8.23 5.29
CA GLY A 68 15.08 -6.92 4.71
C GLY A 68 14.70 -6.82 3.24
N ARG A 69 13.73 -7.62 2.77
CA ARG A 69 13.25 -7.63 1.39
C ARG A 69 11.80 -7.21 1.37
N LYS A 70 11.47 -6.34 0.42
CA LYS A 70 10.08 -6.01 0.14
C LYS A 70 9.47 -7.11 -0.72
N LEU A 71 8.38 -7.70 -0.27
CA LEU A 71 7.62 -8.64 -1.09
C LEU A 71 7.05 -7.92 -2.32
N ASN A 72 6.94 -8.66 -3.42
CA ASN A 72 6.21 -8.18 -4.58
C ASN A 72 4.74 -7.92 -4.19
N THR A 73 4.15 -6.86 -4.72
CA THR A 73 2.78 -6.42 -4.47
C THR A 73 1.76 -7.56 -4.55
N PHE A 74 1.94 -8.46 -5.53
CA PHE A 74 1.06 -9.63 -5.69
C PHE A 74 1.04 -10.53 -4.44
N TRP A 75 2.21 -10.82 -3.86
CA TRP A 75 2.32 -11.67 -2.68
C TRP A 75 1.75 -10.98 -1.43
N THR A 76 1.92 -9.66 -1.29
CA THR A 76 1.31 -8.90 -0.20
C THR A 76 -0.22 -8.97 -0.27
N VAL A 77 -0.81 -8.79 -1.45
CA VAL A 77 -2.27 -8.91 -1.66
C VAL A 77 -2.74 -10.33 -1.36
N ALA A 78 -2.02 -11.35 -1.84
CA ALA A 78 -2.37 -12.75 -1.61
C ALA A 78 -2.36 -13.10 -0.12
N CYS A 79 -1.35 -12.65 0.63
CA CYS A 79 -1.25 -12.83 2.08
C CYS A 79 -2.39 -12.11 2.82
N GLY A 80 -2.71 -10.86 2.45
CA GLY A 80 -3.81 -10.10 3.05
C GLY A 80 -5.17 -10.73 2.79
N LEU A 81 -5.46 -11.11 1.54
CA LEU A 81 -6.71 -11.77 1.16
C LEU A 81 -6.89 -13.12 1.86
N SER A 82 -5.84 -13.96 1.86
CA SER A 82 -5.91 -15.27 2.52
C SER A 82 -6.06 -15.16 4.03
N ALA A 83 -5.38 -14.23 4.68
CA ALA A 83 -5.55 -13.97 6.11
C ALA A 83 -6.99 -13.57 6.45
N VAL A 84 -7.58 -12.63 5.71
CA VAL A 84 -8.94 -12.16 5.96
C VAL A 84 -9.98 -13.22 5.60
N ALA A 85 -9.78 -13.95 4.50
CA ALA A 85 -10.63 -15.09 4.15
C ALA A 85 -10.66 -16.11 5.29
N LEU A 86 -9.50 -16.44 5.86
CA LEU A 86 -9.42 -17.34 7.02
C LEU A 86 -10.14 -16.73 8.22
N PHE A 87 -9.88 -15.47 8.57
CA PHE A 87 -10.57 -14.82 9.69
C PHE A 87 -12.09 -14.82 9.55
N LEU A 88 -12.62 -14.69 8.32
CA LEU A 88 -14.05 -14.73 8.03
C LEU A 88 -14.66 -16.15 8.05
N THR A 89 -13.86 -17.21 8.21
CA THR A 89 -14.39 -18.59 8.40
C THR A 89 -14.98 -18.83 9.80
N TRP A 90 -14.70 -17.94 10.75
CA TRP A 90 -15.32 -17.97 12.07
C TRP A 90 -16.77 -17.48 12.03
N PRO A 91 -17.59 -17.85 13.02
CA PRO A 91 -18.96 -17.35 13.12
C PRO A 91 -19.00 -15.81 13.13
N PRO A 92 -20.08 -15.20 12.62
CA PRO A 92 -20.22 -13.76 12.47
C PRO A 92 -20.02 -13.02 13.80
N ASN A 93 -19.12 -12.05 13.78
CA ASN A 93 -18.96 -11.06 14.84
C ASN A 93 -19.63 -9.76 14.41
N VAL A 94 -20.41 -9.14 15.31
CA VAL A 94 -21.14 -7.90 15.02
C VAL A 94 -20.18 -6.76 14.62
N VAL A 95 -19.01 -6.71 15.24
CA VAL A 95 -17.95 -5.72 14.93
C VAL A 95 -16.65 -6.49 14.67
N ASP A 96 -16.40 -6.92 13.43
CA ASP A 96 -15.17 -7.65 13.10
C ASP A 96 -14.04 -6.70 12.69
N ALA A 97 -12.86 -6.86 13.29
CA ALA A 97 -11.69 -6.09 12.91
C ALA A 97 -11.02 -6.59 11.61
N ALA A 98 -11.20 -7.87 11.25
CA ALA A 98 -10.45 -8.49 10.16
C ALA A 98 -10.58 -7.80 8.79
N PRO A 99 -11.77 -7.33 8.34
CA PRO A 99 -11.91 -6.63 7.06
C PRO A 99 -11.07 -5.36 6.93
N PHE A 100 -10.71 -4.69 8.04
CA PHE A 100 -9.84 -3.50 8.01
C PHE A 100 -8.43 -3.81 7.48
N LEU A 101 -7.96 -5.07 7.58
CA LEU A 101 -6.68 -5.47 6.99
C LEU A 101 -6.66 -5.33 5.47
N LEU A 102 -7.78 -5.61 4.79
CA LEU A 102 -7.87 -5.47 3.33
C LEU A 102 -7.71 -4.02 2.91
N MET A 103 -8.28 -3.10 3.66
CA MET A 103 -8.15 -1.68 3.42
C MET A 103 -6.70 -1.21 3.55
N PHE A 104 -5.97 -1.62 4.59
CA PHE A 104 -4.53 -1.33 4.69
C PHE A 104 -3.73 -1.95 3.56
N THR A 105 -4.10 -3.17 3.14
CA THR A 105 -3.47 -3.86 2.00
C THR A 105 -3.69 -3.08 0.71
N VAL A 106 -4.91 -2.61 0.44
CA VAL A 106 -5.24 -1.76 -0.72
C VAL A 106 -4.50 -0.43 -0.67
N GLY A 107 -4.38 0.19 0.52
CA GLY A 107 -3.61 1.40 0.71
C GLY A 107 -2.12 1.22 0.40
N GLU A 108 -1.50 0.15 0.90
CA GLU A 108 -0.09 -0.17 0.61
C GLU A 108 0.13 -0.45 -0.88
N VAL A 109 -0.76 -1.21 -1.49
CA VAL A 109 -0.68 -1.57 -2.92
C VAL A 109 -0.91 -0.36 -3.81
N GLY A 110 -1.88 0.48 -3.47
CA GLY A 110 -2.13 1.75 -4.16
C GLY A 110 -0.92 2.66 -4.09
N ALA A 111 -0.26 2.76 -2.94
CA ALA A 111 0.93 3.57 -2.79
C ALA A 111 2.08 3.07 -3.69
N MET A 112 2.24 1.75 -3.87
CA MET A 112 3.49 1.18 -4.39
C MET A 112 3.39 0.51 -5.76
N ALA A 113 2.19 0.21 -6.25
CA ALA A 113 1.97 -0.50 -7.50
C ALA A 113 1.43 0.42 -8.60
N SER A 114 1.50 -0.06 -9.84
CA SER A 114 0.84 0.62 -10.95
C SER A 114 -0.69 0.65 -10.78
N VAL A 115 -1.34 1.65 -11.35
CA VAL A 115 -2.81 1.86 -11.26
C VAL A 115 -3.61 0.59 -11.62
N ARG A 116 -3.14 -0.19 -12.62
CA ARG A 116 -3.80 -1.45 -13.03
C ARG A 116 -3.78 -2.50 -11.93
N VAL A 117 -2.62 -2.66 -11.27
CA VAL A 117 -2.44 -3.63 -10.17
C VAL A 117 -3.20 -3.17 -8.93
N GLY A 118 -3.24 -1.86 -8.66
CA GLY A 118 -4.08 -1.27 -7.62
C GLY A 118 -5.56 -1.55 -7.83
N LEU A 119 -6.08 -1.29 -9.04
CA LEU A 119 -7.48 -1.58 -9.39
C LEU A 119 -7.82 -3.07 -9.25
N ALA A 120 -6.95 -3.95 -9.74
CA ALA A 120 -7.12 -5.40 -9.59
C ALA A 120 -7.20 -5.79 -8.10
N ALA A 121 -6.25 -5.33 -7.28
CA ALA A 121 -6.23 -5.64 -5.85
C ALA A 121 -7.47 -5.11 -5.11
N THR A 122 -7.88 -3.87 -5.40
CA THR A 122 -9.11 -3.28 -4.84
C THR A 122 -10.33 -4.09 -5.24
N SER A 123 -10.43 -4.50 -6.51
CA SER A 123 -11.56 -5.29 -7.00
C SER A 123 -11.62 -6.67 -6.33
N SER A 124 -10.47 -7.33 -6.11
CA SER A 124 -10.40 -8.61 -5.40
C SER A 124 -10.81 -8.47 -3.94
N CYS A 125 -10.38 -7.40 -3.25
CA CYS A 125 -10.77 -7.14 -1.87
C CYS A 125 -12.27 -6.84 -1.75
N ALA A 126 -12.81 -6.03 -2.65
CA ALA A 126 -14.24 -5.73 -2.70
C ALA A 126 -15.06 -7.00 -2.96
N ALA A 127 -14.63 -7.84 -3.91
CA ALA A 127 -15.29 -9.11 -4.20
C ALA A 127 -15.34 -10.04 -2.97
N LEU A 128 -14.25 -10.13 -2.20
CA LEU A 128 -14.21 -10.92 -0.97
C LEU A 128 -15.22 -10.41 0.07
N LEU A 129 -15.35 -9.09 0.24
CA LEU A 129 -16.34 -8.50 1.16
C LEU A 129 -17.78 -8.78 0.72
N VAL A 130 -18.06 -8.68 -0.59
CA VAL A 130 -19.40 -9.00 -1.14
C VAL A 130 -19.73 -10.48 -0.92
N VAL A 131 -18.79 -11.39 -1.16
CA VAL A 131 -19.00 -12.83 -0.91
C VAL A 131 -19.26 -13.09 0.58
N ALA A 132 -18.52 -12.43 1.47
CA ALA A 132 -18.69 -12.60 2.90
C ALA A 132 -20.01 -11.99 3.43
N GLU A 133 -20.54 -10.95 2.78
CA GLU A 133 -21.88 -10.40 3.05
C GLU A 133 -22.96 -11.41 2.68
N GLN A 134 -22.87 -12.03 1.48
CA GLN A 134 -23.83 -13.04 1.05
C GLN A 134 -23.86 -14.26 1.99
N LEU A 135 -22.75 -14.54 2.68
CA LEU A 135 -22.66 -15.58 3.69
C LEU A 135 -23.22 -15.14 5.06
N HIS A 136 -23.78 -13.93 5.19
CA HIS A 136 -24.23 -13.32 6.45
C HIS A 136 -23.14 -13.26 7.53
N HIS A 137 -21.87 -13.29 7.13
CA HIS A 137 -20.73 -13.26 8.04
C HIS A 137 -20.30 -11.83 8.43
N LEU A 138 -20.93 -10.79 7.87
CA LEU A 138 -20.68 -9.39 8.20
C LEU A 138 -21.87 -8.76 8.93
N GLY A 139 -21.65 -8.29 10.16
CA GLY A 139 -22.64 -7.54 10.92
C GLY A 139 -22.88 -6.11 10.39
N ILE A 140 -21.83 -5.40 9.94
CA ILE A 140 -21.91 -3.97 9.56
C ILE A 140 -21.27 -3.74 8.19
N PHE A 141 -21.85 -4.34 7.14
CA PHE A 141 -21.38 -4.20 5.76
C PHE A 141 -21.24 -2.74 5.29
N SER A 142 -22.21 -1.90 5.64
CA SER A 142 -22.26 -0.47 5.25
C SER A 142 -21.03 0.34 5.71
N LEU A 143 -20.49 0.05 6.91
CA LEU A 143 -19.34 0.77 7.45
C LEU A 143 -18.05 0.43 6.68
N TYR A 144 -17.86 -0.83 6.29
CA TYR A 144 -16.72 -1.24 5.48
C TYR A 144 -16.79 -0.65 4.07
N MET A 145 -17.98 -0.58 3.47
CA MET A 145 -18.16 0.02 2.15
C MET A 145 -17.94 1.54 2.16
N MET A 146 -18.47 2.26 3.16
CA MET A 146 -18.19 3.68 3.34
C MET A 146 -16.69 3.95 3.50
N PHE A 147 -15.99 3.09 4.25
CA PHE A 147 -14.56 3.20 4.42
C PHE A 147 -13.78 2.91 3.13
N PHE A 148 -14.18 1.87 2.38
CA PHE A 148 -13.60 1.56 1.07
C PHE A 148 -13.74 2.72 0.09
N VAL A 149 -14.91 3.38 0.08
CA VAL A 149 -15.16 4.59 -0.73
C VAL A 149 -14.23 5.73 -0.31
N LEU A 150 -14.05 5.96 1.00
CA LEU A 150 -13.15 7.01 1.49
C LEU A 150 -11.69 6.75 1.12
N CYS A 151 -11.22 5.51 1.27
CA CYS A 151 -9.88 5.10 0.84
C CYS A 151 -9.70 5.24 -0.67
N GLY A 152 -10.68 4.80 -1.47
CA GLY A 152 -10.67 4.95 -2.92
C GLY A 152 -10.61 6.42 -3.34
N TRP A 153 -11.37 7.28 -2.65
CA TRP A 153 -11.36 8.73 -2.87
C TRP A 153 -9.99 9.36 -2.59
N MET A 154 -9.39 9.06 -1.43
CA MET A 154 -8.05 9.55 -1.09
C MET A 154 -7.00 9.09 -2.10
N MET A 155 -7.07 7.83 -2.53
CA MET A 155 -6.18 7.28 -3.54
C MET A 155 -6.33 7.99 -4.89
N GLY A 156 -7.57 8.27 -5.31
CA GLY A 156 -7.85 9.06 -6.51
C GLY A 156 -7.26 10.48 -6.43
N HIS A 157 -7.35 11.12 -5.26
CA HIS A 157 -6.74 12.43 -5.02
C HIS A 157 -5.21 12.43 -5.15
N ILE A 158 -4.55 11.39 -4.63
CA ILE A 158 -3.09 11.25 -4.74
C ILE A 158 -2.69 11.11 -6.22
N LEU A 159 -3.41 10.29 -6.98
CA LEU A 159 -3.16 10.13 -8.42
C LEU A 159 -3.37 11.44 -9.18
N GLN A 160 -4.39 12.22 -8.82
CA GLN A 160 -4.62 13.54 -9.40
C GLN A 160 -3.45 14.50 -9.12
N LEU A 161 -2.88 14.47 -7.91
CA LEU A 161 -1.70 15.26 -7.57
C LEU A 161 -0.47 14.83 -8.37
N GLN A 162 -0.21 13.52 -8.48
CA GLN A 162 0.89 12.98 -9.28
C GLN A 162 0.76 13.40 -10.76
N GLN A 163 -0.44 13.35 -11.33
CA GLN A 163 -0.69 13.82 -12.70
C GLN A 163 -0.37 15.30 -12.87
N ARG A 164 -0.79 16.14 -11.91
CA ARG A 164 -0.49 17.59 -11.94
C ARG A 164 1.01 17.86 -11.87
N LEU A 165 1.74 17.15 -11.02
CA LEU A 165 3.19 17.28 -10.90
C LEU A 165 3.90 16.89 -12.21
N ILE A 166 3.52 15.77 -12.82
CA ILE A 166 4.09 15.35 -14.12
C ILE A 166 3.83 16.39 -15.22
N LEU A 167 2.63 16.97 -15.25
CA LEU A 167 2.31 18.03 -16.22
C LEU A 167 3.14 19.31 -15.98
N GLN A 168 3.36 19.67 -14.71
CA GLN A 168 4.21 20.81 -14.34
C GLN A 168 5.67 20.58 -14.75
N GLU A 169 6.23 19.40 -14.49
CA GLU A 169 7.59 19.05 -14.91
C GLU A 169 7.75 19.13 -16.43
N ARG A 170 6.79 18.59 -17.19
CA ARG A 170 6.80 18.69 -18.66
C ARG A 170 6.74 20.14 -19.16
N ALA A 171 5.94 20.98 -18.50
CA ALA A 171 5.85 22.40 -18.83
C ALA A 171 7.17 23.14 -18.54
N GLN A 172 7.82 22.85 -17.39
CA GLN A 172 9.12 23.40 -17.04
C GLN A 172 10.22 22.94 -18.00
N GLN A 173 10.25 21.66 -18.38
CA GLN A 173 11.20 21.13 -19.37
C GLN A 173 11.02 21.81 -20.74
N ALA A 174 9.78 22.04 -21.19
CA ALA A 174 9.51 22.76 -22.43
C ALA A 174 9.98 24.22 -22.38
N ALA A 175 9.78 24.91 -21.25
CA ALA A 175 10.25 26.28 -21.04
C ALA A 175 11.78 26.37 -21.00
N SER A 176 12.47 25.44 -20.33
CA SER A 176 13.93 25.39 -20.29
C SER A 176 14.55 25.06 -21.66
N ARG A 177 13.92 24.16 -22.44
CA ARG A 177 14.34 23.85 -23.81
C ARG A 177 14.22 25.05 -24.75
N ASN A 178 13.18 25.89 -24.56
CA ASN A 178 12.96 27.08 -25.38
C ASN A 178 13.90 28.26 -25.03
N LYS A 179 14.57 28.21 -23.86
CA LYS A 179 15.54 29.23 -23.42
C LYS A 179 16.98 28.97 -23.87
N LEU A 180 17.28 27.80 -24.46
CA LEU A 180 18.59 27.52 -25.03
C LEU A 180 18.71 28.23 -26.39
N PRO A 181 19.66 29.16 -26.59
CA PRO A 181 19.88 29.77 -27.91
C PRO A 181 20.25 28.68 -28.92
N PRO A 182 19.89 28.82 -30.20
CA PRO A 182 20.25 27.83 -31.22
C PRO A 182 21.77 27.70 -31.27
N MET A 183 22.29 26.55 -30.85
CA MET A 183 23.73 26.22 -30.87
C MET A 183 24.35 26.28 -32.28
N ASN A 184 23.55 26.52 -33.33
CA ASN A 184 24.00 26.73 -34.70
C ASN A 184 24.47 28.16 -35.03
N ALA A 185 24.20 29.17 -34.18
CA ALA A 185 24.64 30.55 -34.46
C ALA A 185 26.05 30.88 -33.93
N ALA A 186 26.53 30.16 -32.91
CA ALA A 186 27.87 30.38 -32.36
C ALA A 186 29.00 29.73 -33.20
N ALA A 187 28.67 28.71 -33.98
CA ALA A 187 29.65 28.00 -34.83
C ALA A 187 29.93 28.71 -36.17
N SER A 188 29.06 29.60 -36.65
CA SER A 188 29.28 30.33 -37.91
C SER A 188 30.18 31.55 -37.77
N HIS A 189 30.32 32.13 -36.58
CA HIS A 189 31.21 33.28 -36.35
C HIS A 189 32.68 32.91 -36.13
N VAL A 190 32.98 31.66 -35.77
CA VAL A 190 34.37 31.20 -35.59
C VAL A 190 35.00 30.73 -36.91
N LYS A 191 34.19 30.33 -37.90
CA LYS A 191 34.69 29.82 -39.19
C LYS A 191 34.98 30.89 -40.25
N SER A 192 34.76 32.17 -39.97
CA SER A 192 35.07 33.28 -40.91
C SER A 192 36.33 34.09 -40.53
N MET A 193 37.11 33.61 -39.55
CA MET A 193 38.36 34.26 -39.09
C MET A 193 39.61 33.39 -39.29
N THR A 194 39.49 32.28 -40.01
CA THR A 194 40.60 31.42 -40.48
C THR A 194 40.54 31.31 -41.99
#